data_AF-A0A524CYI0-F1
#
_entry.id   AF-A0A524CYI0-F1
#
_cell.length_a   1.000
_cell.length_b   1.000
_cell.length_c   1.000
_cell.angle_alpha   90.00
_cell.angle_beta   90.00
_cell.angle_gamma   90.00
#
_symmetry.space_group_name_H-M   'P 1'
#
loop_
_entity.id
_entity.type
_entity.pdbx_description
1 polymer ?
#
loop_
_entity_poly.entity_id
_entity_poly.type
_entity_poly.pdbx_seq_one_letter_code
_entity_poly.pdbx_strand_id
1 'polypeptide(L)'
;MIFEDPQSSFWGAAEIRKSDDVAQDQIMVDTLVLEASLLMEGDEVEVTLYDEDMIALEYVEFGLKPLSEDANTEDLVSRAAESVKSLEALIGGRLVYPGMSFHWPELNVKVEILNTRPNLLGKSFAKLAFEALRERTGYQFKTVGVASPFNAVLCVDTSGSMKTTDVPVQEIAHAREGLKDLAGDNPEVQAFLNRFEEGRNVSRAEAAAMAVLLYLAEKVGRGYGEKVGVITFEKEVSEMTFLDSETGEVQPFVECTGREKALGLQIISTHVVDKVEEGGTLTDMGSALGKAKDIMEEFGDPDKPTMLILLTDGMTTSGPPPLKVLKERFTDRSKLVIYCIGLGERGEIDEELMLAMAQYGNGSYRHVDNMRDLLEWYGRLAGEFAVVIRGSE
;
A
#
# COMPACT_ATOMS: atom_id res chain seq x y z
N MET A 1 -0.58 -35.48 -6.97
CA MET A 1 -0.41 -35.05 -8.38
C MET A 1 -0.22 -33.56 -8.40
N ILE A 2 0.52 -33.09 -9.40
CA ILE A 2 0.58 -31.68 -9.78
C ILE A 2 -0.17 -31.54 -11.10
N PHE A 3 -0.88 -30.44 -11.27
CA PHE A 3 -1.51 -30.05 -12.53
C PHE A 3 -1.17 -28.58 -12.81
N GLU A 4 -0.81 -28.26 -14.05
CA GLU A 4 -0.26 -26.96 -14.44
C GLU A 4 -0.76 -26.52 -15.80
N ASP A 5 -1.09 -25.24 -15.95
CA ASP A 5 -1.27 -24.60 -17.25
C ASP A 5 0.10 -24.14 -17.80
N PRO A 6 0.56 -24.73 -18.92
CA PRO A 6 1.86 -24.41 -19.50
C PRO A 6 1.97 -22.97 -20.04
N GLN A 7 0.85 -22.26 -20.22
CA GLN A 7 0.84 -20.89 -20.74
C GLN A 7 0.88 -19.82 -19.64
N SER A 8 0.19 -20.03 -18.51
CA SER A 8 0.10 -19.06 -17.41
C SER A 8 1.03 -19.34 -16.23
N SER A 9 1.69 -20.50 -16.20
CA SER A 9 2.45 -20.99 -15.03
C SER A 9 1.60 -21.19 -13.77
N PHE A 10 0.27 -21.13 -13.88
CA PHE A 10 -0.64 -21.50 -12.79
C PHE A 10 -0.60 -23.00 -12.59
N TRP A 11 -0.56 -23.41 -11.33
CA TRP A 11 -0.49 -24.82 -10.98
C TRP A 11 -1.22 -25.08 -9.66
N GLY A 12 -1.60 -26.34 -9.47
CA GLY A 12 -2.12 -26.82 -8.21
C GLY A 12 -1.67 -28.24 -7.91
N ALA A 13 -1.92 -28.67 -6.68
CA ALA A 13 -1.63 -30.02 -6.23
C ALA A 13 -2.82 -30.65 -5.51
N ALA A 14 -3.02 -31.95 -5.75
CA ALA A 14 -4.09 -32.73 -5.12
C ALA A 14 -3.65 -34.15 -4.78
N GLU A 15 -4.24 -34.70 -3.71
CA GLU A 15 -4.18 -36.12 -3.41
C GLU A 15 -5.12 -36.88 -4.37
N ILE A 16 -4.62 -37.93 -5.03
CA ILE A 16 -5.44 -38.78 -5.90
C ILE A 16 -6.08 -39.89 -5.07
N ARG A 17 -7.38 -40.09 -5.26
CA ARG A 17 -8.12 -41.25 -4.73
C ARG A 17 -8.86 -41.94 -5.87
N LYS A 18 -8.91 -43.27 -5.82
CA LYS A 18 -9.72 -44.05 -6.77
C LYS A 18 -11.18 -44.00 -6.33
N SER A 19 -12.08 -43.81 -7.29
CA SER A 19 -13.53 -43.86 -7.09
C SER A 19 -14.15 -44.63 -8.24
N ASP A 20 -15.11 -45.50 -7.93
CA ASP A 20 -15.85 -46.28 -8.94
C ASP A 20 -16.90 -45.42 -9.67
N ASP A 21 -17.21 -44.23 -9.14
CA ASP A 21 -18.18 -43.29 -9.70
C ASP A 21 -17.60 -42.38 -10.80
N VAL A 22 -16.29 -42.49 -11.09
CA VAL A 22 -15.58 -41.65 -12.06
C VAL A 22 -15.13 -42.52 -13.24
N ALA A 23 -15.39 -42.05 -14.47
CA ALA A 23 -14.95 -42.75 -15.66
C ALA A 23 -13.42 -42.85 -15.74
N GLN A 24 -12.91 -43.89 -16.41
CA GLN A 24 -11.49 -44.22 -16.45
C GLN A 24 -10.61 -43.12 -17.09
N ASP A 25 -11.19 -42.29 -17.92
CA ASP A 25 -10.57 -41.17 -18.65
C ASP A 25 -10.86 -39.81 -18.00
N GLN A 26 -11.41 -39.79 -16.77
CA GLN A 26 -11.78 -38.56 -16.07
C GLN A 26 -11.08 -38.44 -14.72
N ILE A 27 -10.75 -37.20 -14.35
CA ILE A 27 -10.31 -36.82 -13.01
C ILE A 27 -11.34 -35.83 -12.48
N MET A 28 -12.04 -36.19 -11.42
CA MET A 28 -12.90 -35.25 -10.70
C MET A 28 -12.08 -34.51 -9.67
N VAL A 29 -12.15 -33.18 -9.72
CA VAL A 29 -11.42 -32.29 -8.82
C VAL A 29 -12.41 -31.55 -7.92
N ASP A 30 -12.10 -31.47 -6.64
CA ASP A 30 -12.89 -30.72 -5.66
C ASP A 30 -12.81 -29.21 -5.97
N THR A 31 -13.93 -28.49 -5.85
CA THR A 31 -14.03 -27.07 -6.19
C THR A 31 -13.01 -26.21 -5.45
N LEU A 32 -12.70 -26.52 -4.19
CA LEU A 32 -11.69 -25.79 -3.42
C LEU A 32 -10.29 -25.94 -4.03
N VAL A 33 -9.98 -27.12 -4.59
CA VAL A 33 -8.69 -27.38 -5.24
C VAL A 33 -8.56 -26.57 -6.53
N LEU A 34 -9.67 -26.42 -7.28
CA LEU A 34 -9.72 -25.56 -8.46
C LEU A 34 -9.57 -24.08 -8.08
N GLU A 35 -10.37 -23.58 -7.13
CA GLU A 35 -10.28 -22.21 -6.61
C GLU A 35 -8.86 -21.86 -6.13
N ALA A 36 -8.22 -22.80 -5.43
CA ALA A 36 -6.87 -22.67 -4.92
C ALA A 36 -5.79 -22.56 -5.99
N SER A 37 -5.99 -23.23 -7.12
CA SER A 37 -5.02 -23.33 -8.22
C SER A 37 -5.07 -22.17 -9.22
N LEU A 38 -6.07 -21.29 -9.09
CA LEU A 38 -6.37 -20.19 -10.03
C LEU A 38 -6.69 -20.65 -11.47
N LEU A 39 -6.93 -21.94 -11.67
CA LEU A 39 -7.35 -22.49 -12.95
C LEU A 39 -8.85 -22.30 -13.18
N MET A 40 -9.23 -22.07 -14.43
CA MET A 40 -10.59 -21.78 -14.86
C MET A 40 -11.15 -22.88 -15.76
N GLU A 41 -12.48 -22.88 -15.92
CA GLU A 41 -13.13 -23.75 -16.88
C GLU A 41 -12.64 -23.45 -18.31
N GLY A 42 -12.10 -24.47 -18.98
CA GLY A 42 -11.57 -24.35 -20.34
C GLY A 42 -10.03 -24.37 -20.43
N ASP A 43 -9.32 -24.30 -19.29
CA ASP A 43 -7.87 -24.38 -19.27
C ASP A 43 -7.38 -25.79 -19.62
N GLU A 44 -6.33 -25.87 -20.44
CA GLU A 44 -5.61 -27.13 -20.71
C GLU A 44 -4.47 -27.28 -19.70
N VAL A 45 -4.45 -28.42 -18.99
CA VAL A 45 -3.46 -28.66 -17.93
C VAL A 45 -2.62 -29.92 -18.19
N GLU A 46 -1.34 -29.83 -17.86
CA GLU A 46 -0.44 -30.98 -17.79
C GLU A 46 -0.50 -31.60 -16.40
N VAL A 47 -0.81 -32.90 -16.33
CA VAL A 47 -0.90 -33.64 -15.07
C VAL A 47 0.34 -34.50 -14.88
N THR A 48 1.01 -34.33 -13.73
CA THR A 48 2.19 -35.11 -13.35
C THR A 48 2.02 -35.76 -11.97
N LEU A 49 2.63 -36.92 -11.79
CA LEU A 49 2.74 -37.55 -10.47
C LEU A 49 3.84 -36.84 -9.68
N TYR A 50 3.57 -36.66 -8.39
CA TYR A 50 4.57 -36.15 -7.45
C TYR A 50 5.12 -37.33 -6.67
N ASP A 51 6.43 -37.53 -6.72
CA ASP A 51 7.14 -38.69 -6.19
C ASP A 51 8.14 -38.34 -5.08
N GLU A 52 8.17 -37.09 -4.63
CA GLU A 52 8.99 -36.67 -3.49
C GLU A 52 8.26 -36.82 -2.15
N ASP A 53 9.05 -36.86 -1.07
CA ASP A 53 8.53 -36.88 0.30
C ASP A 53 7.78 -35.58 0.61
N MET A 54 6.61 -35.70 1.25
CA MET A 54 5.85 -34.52 1.66
C MET A 54 6.53 -33.80 2.83
N ILE A 55 6.57 -32.48 2.71
CA ILE A 55 7.05 -31.61 3.77
C ILE A 55 6.00 -31.55 4.89
N ALA A 56 6.44 -31.73 6.13
CA ALA A 56 5.61 -31.52 7.32
C ALA A 56 5.72 -30.05 7.75
N LEU A 57 4.60 -29.34 7.78
CA LEU A 57 4.55 -27.94 8.24
C LEU A 57 4.60 -27.87 9.76
N GLU A 58 5.41 -26.94 10.24
CA GLU A 58 5.49 -26.54 11.64
C GLU A 58 4.66 -25.29 11.89
N TYR A 59 4.61 -24.37 10.91
CA TYR A 59 3.91 -23.09 11.01
C TYR A 59 3.27 -22.68 9.69
N VAL A 60 2.12 -22.01 9.79
CA VAL A 60 1.40 -21.39 8.67
C VAL A 60 0.86 -20.02 9.07
N GLU A 61 1.09 -19.02 8.23
CA GLU A 61 0.46 -17.70 8.33
C GLU A 61 -0.69 -17.60 7.31
N PHE A 62 -1.90 -17.43 7.80
CA PHE A 62 -3.12 -17.24 7.03
C PHE A 62 -3.45 -15.75 6.89
N GLY A 63 -3.44 -15.27 5.65
CA GLY A 63 -3.91 -13.94 5.27
C GLY A 63 -5.43 -13.91 5.11
N LEU A 64 -6.10 -12.94 5.72
CA LEU A 64 -7.55 -12.79 5.70
C LEU A 64 -7.92 -11.51 4.95
N LYS A 65 -8.54 -11.66 3.78
CA LYS A 65 -9.02 -10.56 2.94
C LYS A 65 -10.55 -10.52 2.94
N PRO A 66 -11.20 -9.49 3.49
CA PRO A 66 -12.65 -9.37 3.43
C PRO A 66 -13.16 -9.32 1.99
N LEU A 67 -14.32 -9.92 1.75
CA LEU A 67 -14.97 -9.88 0.43
C LEU A 67 -15.94 -8.71 0.28
N SER A 68 -16.27 -8.01 1.37
CA SER A 68 -17.13 -6.82 1.37
C SER A 68 -16.37 -5.61 1.88
N GLU A 69 -16.56 -4.47 1.21
CA GLU A 69 -15.92 -3.19 1.56
C GLU A 69 -16.34 -2.67 2.94
N ASP A 70 -17.54 -3.02 3.42
CA ASP A 70 -18.08 -2.64 4.73
C ASP A 70 -17.74 -3.62 5.86
N ALA A 71 -16.88 -4.62 5.61
CA ALA A 71 -16.58 -5.62 6.62
C ALA A 71 -15.91 -4.97 7.84
N ASN A 72 -16.38 -5.30 9.05
CA ASN A 72 -15.62 -4.97 10.25
C ASN A 72 -14.33 -5.79 10.26
N THR A 73 -13.20 -5.09 10.19
CA THR A 73 -11.86 -5.67 10.12
C THR A 73 -11.07 -5.53 11.41
N GLU A 74 -11.52 -4.67 12.33
CA GLU A 74 -10.83 -4.43 13.61
C GLU A 74 -10.78 -5.70 14.46
N ASP A 75 -11.81 -6.53 14.39
CA ASP A 75 -11.93 -7.79 15.14
C ASP A 75 -11.75 -9.05 14.29
N LEU A 76 -11.37 -8.92 13.01
CA LEU A 76 -11.37 -10.04 12.05
C LEU A 76 -10.38 -11.15 12.45
N VAL A 77 -9.21 -10.79 12.97
CA VAL A 77 -8.23 -11.77 13.50
C VAL A 77 -8.80 -12.52 14.70
N SER A 78 -9.47 -11.82 15.62
CA SER A 78 -10.08 -12.41 16.81
C SER A 78 -11.21 -13.37 16.43
N ARG A 79 -12.11 -12.94 15.53
CA ARG A 79 -13.18 -13.79 14.98
C ARG A 79 -12.64 -15.00 14.25
N ALA A 80 -11.54 -14.85 13.49
CA ALA A 80 -10.88 -15.98 12.86
C ALA A 80 -10.29 -16.97 13.86
N ALA A 81 -9.70 -16.49 14.95
CA ALA A 81 -9.23 -17.35 16.03
C ALA A 81 -10.38 -18.12 16.71
N GLU A 82 -11.53 -17.47 16.93
CA GLU A 82 -12.73 -18.09 17.50
C GLU A 82 -13.37 -19.13 16.57
N SER A 83 -13.41 -18.85 15.26
CA SER A 83 -14.01 -19.72 14.23
C SER A 83 -13.04 -20.75 13.65
N VAL A 84 -11.80 -20.86 14.13
CA VAL A 84 -10.75 -21.69 13.49
C VAL A 84 -11.14 -23.15 13.25
N LYS A 85 -12.07 -23.71 14.04
CA LYS A 85 -12.58 -25.07 13.83
C LYS A 85 -13.26 -25.26 12.49
N SER A 86 -13.92 -24.23 11.94
CA SER A 86 -14.53 -24.34 10.61
C SER A 86 -13.51 -24.21 9.50
N LEU A 87 -12.45 -23.41 9.70
CA LEU A 87 -11.30 -23.42 8.79
C LEU A 87 -10.65 -24.81 8.77
N GLU A 88 -10.42 -25.40 9.95
CA GLU A 88 -9.90 -26.77 10.07
C GLU A 88 -10.80 -27.80 9.37
N ALA A 89 -12.12 -27.68 9.47
CA ALA A 89 -13.05 -28.53 8.74
C ALA A 89 -12.99 -28.33 7.21
N LEU A 90 -12.66 -27.12 6.76
CA LEU A 90 -12.60 -26.76 5.34
C LEU A 90 -11.30 -27.22 4.67
N ILE A 91 -10.16 -26.90 5.27
CA ILE A 91 -8.82 -27.08 4.68
C ILE A 91 -7.95 -28.13 5.41
N GLY A 92 -8.40 -28.65 6.56
CA GLY A 92 -7.67 -29.68 7.31
C GLY A 92 -7.44 -30.95 6.50
N GLY A 93 -6.20 -31.44 6.52
CA GLY A 93 -5.77 -32.62 5.78
C GLY A 93 -5.57 -32.42 4.28
N ARG A 94 -5.81 -31.21 3.75
CA ARG A 94 -5.58 -30.87 2.33
C ARG A 94 -4.14 -30.43 2.09
N LEU A 95 -3.75 -30.39 0.82
CA LEU A 95 -2.45 -29.87 0.39
C LEU A 95 -2.51 -28.33 0.33
N VAL A 96 -1.44 -27.69 0.81
CA VAL A 96 -1.25 -26.23 0.76
C VAL A 96 0.09 -25.89 0.13
N TYR A 97 0.14 -24.76 -0.56
CA TYR A 97 1.31 -24.23 -1.26
C TYR A 97 1.30 -22.69 -1.22
N PRO A 98 2.45 -22.03 -1.45
CA PRO A 98 2.53 -20.56 -1.45
C PRO A 98 1.56 -19.92 -2.44
N GLY A 99 0.90 -18.83 -2.04
CA GLY A 99 -0.06 -18.11 -2.89
C GLY A 99 -1.41 -18.81 -3.08
N MET A 100 -1.59 -20.01 -2.51
CA MET A 100 -2.89 -20.68 -2.46
C MET A 100 -3.91 -19.76 -1.79
N SER A 101 -5.07 -19.59 -2.43
CA SER A 101 -6.15 -18.78 -1.89
C SER A 101 -7.52 -19.43 -2.05
N PHE A 102 -8.40 -19.28 -1.06
CA PHE A 102 -9.73 -19.91 -1.09
C PHE A 102 -10.74 -19.09 -0.28
N HIS A 103 -12.03 -19.30 -0.54
CA HIS A 103 -13.09 -18.64 0.21
C HIS A 103 -13.34 -19.35 1.54
N TRP A 104 -13.44 -18.59 2.64
CA TRP A 104 -13.92 -19.07 3.94
C TRP A 104 -15.31 -18.49 4.24
N PRO A 105 -16.39 -19.29 4.05
CA PRO A 105 -17.76 -18.79 4.09
C PRO A 105 -18.20 -18.23 5.44
N GLU A 106 -17.77 -18.82 6.55
CA GLU A 106 -18.22 -18.41 7.89
C GLU A 106 -17.88 -16.95 8.22
N LEU A 107 -16.72 -16.48 7.75
CA LEU A 107 -16.28 -15.10 7.97
C LEU A 107 -16.50 -14.21 6.75
N ASN A 108 -16.98 -14.77 5.64
CA ASN A 108 -17.08 -14.11 4.35
C ASN A 108 -15.76 -13.45 3.90
N VAL A 109 -14.66 -14.20 4.01
CA VAL A 109 -13.31 -13.73 3.63
C VAL A 109 -12.69 -14.63 2.58
N LYS A 110 -11.73 -14.10 1.84
CA LYS A 110 -10.74 -14.86 1.09
C LYS A 110 -9.53 -15.10 2.00
N VAL A 111 -9.12 -16.36 2.12
CA VAL A 111 -7.95 -16.78 2.89
C VAL A 111 -6.79 -17.02 1.92
N GLU A 112 -5.59 -16.59 2.28
CA GLU A 112 -4.36 -16.80 1.51
C GLU A 112 -3.25 -17.40 2.40
N ILE A 113 -2.44 -18.29 1.84
CA ILE A 113 -1.26 -18.81 2.54
C ILE A 113 -0.07 -17.85 2.30
N LEU A 114 0.25 -17.04 3.31
CA LEU A 114 1.27 -15.99 3.20
C LEU A 114 2.68 -16.51 3.48
N ASN A 115 2.82 -17.34 4.51
CA ASN A 115 4.12 -17.83 4.95
C ASN A 115 4.00 -19.22 5.56
N THR A 116 5.06 -20.01 5.42
CA THR A 116 5.13 -21.38 5.92
C THR A 116 6.49 -21.65 6.55
N ARG A 117 6.55 -22.52 7.56
CA ARG A 117 7.81 -23.08 8.06
C ARG A 117 7.75 -24.60 8.05
N PRO A 118 8.71 -25.30 7.42
CA PRO A 118 9.75 -24.74 6.54
C PRO A 118 9.13 -24.04 5.32
N ASN A 119 9.88 -23.10 4.72
CA ASN A 119 9.38 -22.31 3.61
C ASN A 119 9.19 -23.19 2.38
N LEU A 120 7.99 -23.20 1.81
CA LEU A 120 7.70 -23.88 0.56
C LEU A 120 8.18 -23.01 -0.61
N LEU A 121 8.99 -23.56 -1.51
CA LEU A 121 9.56 -22.85 -2.66
C LEU A 121 9.15 -23.55 -3.96
N GLY A 122 8.97 -22.77 -5.03
CA GLY A 122 8.60 -23.32 -6.34
C GLY A 122 7.32 -24.14 -6.29
N LYS A 123 7.34 -25.36 -6.83
CA LYS A 123 6.20 -26.30 -6.88
C LYS A 123 6.12 -27.25 -5.68
N SER A 124 6.67 -26.84 -4.53
CA SER A 124 6.56 -27.59 -3.29
C SER A 124 5.23 -27.31 -2.58
N PHE A 125 4.66 -28.36 -1.99
CA PHE A 125 3.45 -28.29 -1.20
C PHE A 125 3.58 -29.15 0.06
N ALA A 126 2.68 -28.95 1.00
CA ALA A 126 2.64 -29.70 2.25
C ALA A 126 1.22 -30.03 2.66
N LYS A 127 1.07 -31.07 3.50
CA LYS A 127 -0.24 -31.45 4.04
C LYS A 127 -0.53 -30.63 5.30
N LEU A 128 -1.65 -29.92 5.30
CA LEU A 128 -2.05 -29.08 6.42
C LEU A 128 -2.67 -29.93 7.54
N ALA A 129 -1.92 -30.13 8.62
CA ALA A 129 -2.38 -30.89 9.79
C ALA A 129 -2.47 -29.97 11.01
N PHE A 130 -3.68 -29.48 11.33
CA PHE A 130 -3.90 -28.56 12.45
C PHE A 130 -3.49 -29.14 13.81
N GLU A 131 -3.65 -30.46 14.01
CA GLU A 131 -3.15 -31.15 15.21
C GLU A 131 -1.64 -30.97 15.37
N ALA A 132 -0.86 -31.18 14.30
CA ALA A 132 0.59 -31.02 14.32
C ALA A 132 1.02 -29.55 14.47
N LEU A 133 0.28 -28.62 13.87
CA LEU A 133 0.54 -27.18 14.01
C LEU A 133 0.37 -26.72 15.46
N ARG A 134 -0.66 -27.21 16.16
CA ARG A 134 -0.91 -26.90 17.58
C ARG A 134 0.23 -27.35 18.50
N GLU A 135 0.94 -28.41 18.15
CA GLU A 135 2.02 -28.99 18.98
C GLU A 135 3.40 -28.36 18.78
N ARG A 136 3.70 -27.85 17.56
CA ARG A 136 5.08 -27.52 17.17
C ARG A 136 5.44 -26.04 17.15
N THR A 137 4.60 -25.17 16.60
CA THR A 137 4.83 -23.70 16.59
C THR A 137 3.57 -22.84 16.36
N GLY A 138 2.42 -23.45 16.07
CA GLY A 138 1.14 -22.77 15.89
C GLY A 138 0.85 -22.31 14.45
N TYR A 139 -0.31 -21.71 14.28
CA TYR A 139 -0.69 -20.95 13.08
C TYR A 139 -1.01 -19.51 13.50
N GLN A 140 -0.96 -18.59 12.56
CA GLN A 140 -1.29 -17.18 12.78
C GLN A 140 -2.27 -16.68 11.74
N PHE A 141 -3.16 -15.78 12.15
CA PHE A 141 -4.01 -15.00 11.25
C PHE A 141 -3.48 -13.59 11.11
N LYS A 142 -3.55 -13.04 9.90
CA LYS A 142 -3.22 -11.66 9.60
C LYS A 142 -4.25 -11.11 8.62
N THR A 143 -4.69 -9.87 8.80
CA THR A 143 -5.52 -9.21 7.79
C THR A 143 -4.68 -8.81 6.57
N VAL A 144 -5.20 -9.06 5.38
CA VAL A 144 -4.54 -8.78 4.10
C VAL A 144 -5.47 -7.94 3.25
N GLY A 145 -4.96 -6.83 2.73
CA GLY A 145 -5.75 -5.93 1.88
C GLY A 145 -6.79 -5.09 2.63
N VAL A 146 -6.81 -5.15 3.95
CA VAL A 146 -7.46 -4.11 4.76
C VAL A 146 -6.38 -3.13 5.16
N ALA A 147 -6.23 -2.08 4.36
CA ALA A 147 -5.54 -0.90 4.87
C ALA A 147 -6.37 -0.39 6.04
N SER A 148 -5.90 -0.53 7.29
CA SER A 148 -6.48 0.22 8.40
C SER A 148 -6.55 1.68 7.95
N PRO A 149 -7.71 2.35 7.98
CA PRO A 149 -7.80 3.71 7.49
C PRO A 149 -6.79 4.57 8.26
N PHE A 150 -5.98 5.32 7.54
CA PHE A 150 -4.90 6.11 8.10
C PHE A 150 -4.96 7.52 7.56
N ASN A 151 -4.71 8.49 8.43
CA ASN A 151 -4.59 9.87 7.97
C ASN A 151 -3.23 10.07 7.30
N ALA A 152 -3.09 11.10 6.48
CA ALA A 152 -1.84 11.39 5.81
C ALA A 152 -1.50 12.87 5.85
N VAL A 153 -0.22 13.19 6.02
CA VAL A 153 0.31 14.53 5.79
C VAL A 153 1.38 14.44 4.70
N LEU A 154 1.14 15.16 3.61
CA LEU A 154 2.04 15.22 2.46
C LEU A 154 2.87 16.51 2.57
N CYS A 155 4.17 16.37 2.74
CA CYS A 155 5.13 17.47 2.78
C CYS A 155 5.89 17.51 1.46
N VAL A 156 5.64 18.54 0.65
CA VAL A 156 6.22 18.72 -0.68
C VAL A 156 7.23 19.85 -0.67
N ASP A 157 8.48 19.55 -0.98
CA ASP A 157 9.51 20.56 -1.21
C ASP A 157 9.18 21.34 -2.49
N THR A 158 9.23 22.66 -2.40
CA THR A 158 8.98 23.60 -3.51
C THR A 158 10.18 24.52 -3.75
N SER A 159 11.34 24.16 -3.19
CA SER A 159 12.59 24.89 -3.39
C SER A 159 13.06 24.87 -4.85
N GLY A 160 14.00 25.74 -5.17
CA GLY A 160 14.42 26.02 -6.54
C GLY A 160 15.14 24.84 -7.19
N SER A 161 15.77 23.97 -6.42
CA SER A 161 16.35 22.72 -6.91
C SER A 161 15.27 21.81 -7.50
N MET A 162 14.07 21.81 -6.90
CA MET A 162 12.93 21.01 -7.38
C MET A 162 12.46 21.44 -8.78
N LYS A 163 12.85 22.62 -9.27
CA LYS A 163 12.53 23.08 -10.64
C LYS A 163 13.41 22.43 -11.72
N THR A 164 14.44 21.69 -11.34
CA THR A 164 15.33 21.00 -12.28
C THR A 164 14.55 19.97 -13.10
N THR A 165 14.60 20.09 -14.44
CA THR A 165 13.86 19.25 -15.39
C THR A 165 14.66 18.01 -15.80
N ASP A 166 14.83 17.08 -14.87
CA ASP A 166 15.68 15.91 -15.03
C ASP A 166 15.00 14.57 -14.72
N VAL A 167 13.73 14.56 -14.32
CA VAL A 167 13.00 13.32 -14.03
C VAL A 167 12.41 12.73 -15.33
N PRO A 168 12.85 11.55 -15.79
CA PRO A 168 12.33 10.95 -17.01
C PRO A 168 10.89 10.45 -16.85
N VAL A 169 10.04 10.76 -17.84
CA VAL A 169 8.68 10.27 -17.96
C VAL A 169 8.68 8.95 -18.73
N GLN A 170 8.40 7.86 -18.02
CA GLN A 170 8.37 6.50 -18.58
C GLN A 170 7.18 5.71 -18.04
N GLU A 171 6.47 5.00 -18.91
CA GLU A 171 5.40 4.04 -18.60
C GLU A 171 4.25 4.58 -17.73
N ILE A 172 3.96 5.88 -17.78
CA ILE A 172 2.94 6.51 -16.91
C ILE A 172 1.54 6.63 -17.52
N ALA A 173 1.34 6.14 -18.75
CA ALA A 173 0.13 6.41 -19.53
C ALA A 173 -1.16 6.04 -18.77
N HIS A 174 -1.19 4.86 -18.15
CA HIS A 174 -2.34 4.39 -17.37
C HIS A 174 -2.66 5.29 -16.17
N ALA A 175 -1.64 5.67 -15.40
CA ALA A 175 -1.81 6.55 -14.24
C ALA A 175 -2.28 7.95 -14.64
N ARG A 176 -1.75 8.48 -15.75
CA ARG A 176 -2.15 9.78 -16.29
C ARG A 176 -3.60 9.78 -16.75
N GLU A 177 -4.05 8.77 -17.49
CA GLU A 177 -5.45 8.69 -17.92
C GLU A 177 -6.40 8.52 -16.73
N GLY A 178 -6.04 7.72 -15.72
CA GLY A 178 -6.83 7.59 -14.49
C GLY A 178 -7.02 8.92 -13.73
N LEU A 179 -5.98 9.76 -13.68
CA LEU A 179 -6.12 11.11 -13.12
C LEU A 179 -6.96 12.04 -13.98
N LYS A 180 -6.90 11.94 -15.31
CA LYS A 180 -7.74 12.75 -16.20
C LYS A 180 -9.21 12.47 -15.99
N ASP A 181 -9.56 11.19 -15.83
CA ASP A 181 -10.93 10.78 -15.55
C ASP A 181 -11.44 11.33 -14.21
N LEU A 182 -10.57 11.37 -13.19
CA LEU A 182 -10.89 11.90 -11.87
C LEU A 182 -10.94 13.43 -11.80
N ALA A 183 -10.04 14.10 -12.53
CA ALA A 183 -9.97 15.56 -12.60
C ALA A 183 -11.10 16.17 -13.44
N GLY A 184 -11.77 15.36 -14.26
CA GLY A 184 -12.84 15.80 -15.16
C GLY A 184 -12.37 16.92 -16.09
N ASP A 185 -13.20 17.95 -16.23
CA ASP A 185 -12.99 19.06 -17.16
C ASP A 185 -12.13 20.21 -16.60
N ASN A 186 -11.39 20.04 -15.49
CA ASN A 186 -10.55 21.11 -14.97
C ASN A 186 -9.39 21.43 -15.94
N PRO A 187 -9.36 22.64 -16.56
CA PRO A 187 -8.38 22.96 -17.59
C PRO A 187 -6.94 23.07 -17.06
N GLU A 188 -6.74 23.51 -15.82
CA GLU A 188 -5.41 23.64 -15.20
C GLU A 188 -4.80 22.27 -14.93
N VAL A 189 -5.59 21.36 -14.37
CA VAL A 189 -5.16 19.99 -14.09
C VAL A 189 -4.93 19.23 -15.40
N GLN A 190 -5.80 19.38 -16.39
CA GLN A 190 -5.60 18.79 -17.72
C GLN A 190 -4.33 19.31 -18.39
N ALA A 191 -4.08 20.63 -18.32
CA ALA A 191 -2.86 21.23 -18.84
C ALA A 191 -1.61 20.69 -18.12
N PHE A 192 -1.67 20.55 -16.79
CA PHE A 192 -0.61 19.95 -16.00
C PHE A 192 -0.33 18.50 -16.41
N LEU A 193 -1.36 17.64 -16.46
CA LEU A 193 -1.23 16.23 -16.84
C LEU A 193 -0.69 16.05 -18.26
N ASN A 194 -1.01 16.96 -19.17
CA ASN A 194 -0.50 16.94 -20.54
C ASN A 194 0.99 17.26 -20.65
N ARG A 195 1.64 17.81 -19.61
CA ARG A 195 3.10 18.02 -19.58
C ARG A 195 3.87 16.69 -19.52
N PHE A 196 3.25 15.64 -19.00
CA PHE A 196 3.87 14.33 -18.82
C PHE A 196 3.72 13.48 -20.09
N GLU A 197 4.44 13.89 -21.14
CA GLU A 197 4.58 13.11 -22.37
C GLU A 197 5.71 12.09 -22.24
N GLU A 198 5.44 10.85 -22.66
CA GLU A 198 6.39 9.74 -22.66
C GLU A 198 7.70 10.13 -23.38
N GLY A 199 8.84 9.81 -22.76
CA GLY A 199 10.17 10.09 -23.33
C GLY A 199 10.65 11.53 -23.16
N ARG A 200 9.91 12.38 -22.44
CA ARG A 200 10.39 13.71 -21.99
C ARG A 200 10.84 13.67 -20.53
N ASN A 201 11.53 14.73 -20.12
CA ASN A 201 11.80 14.99 -18.71
C ASN A 201 10.81 16.02 -18.19
N VAL A 202 10.44 15.89 -16.93
CA VAL A 202 9.67 16.87 -16.15
C VAL A 202 10.50 17.36 -14.98
N SER A 203 10.07 18.46 -14.35
CA SER A 203 10.71 18.91 -13.12
C SER A 203 10.46 17.95 -11.97
N ARG A 204 11.38 17.90 -11.00
CA ARG A 204 11.21 17.12 -9.76
C ARG A 204 9.95 17.55 -9.00
N ALA A 205 9.64 18.84 -9.02
CA ALA A 205 8.44 19.41 -8.43
C ALA A 205 7.16 18.92 -9.14
N GLU A 206 7.15 18.90 -10.48
CA GLU A 206 6.04 18.32 -11.25
C GLU A 206 5.90 16.80 -10.97
N ALA A 207 7.01 16.06 -10.89
CA ALA A 207 6.99 14.65 -10.53
C ALA A 207 6.38 14.42 -9.14
N ALA A 208 6.81 15.19 -8.14
CA ALA A 208 6.27 15.16 -6.78
C ALA A 208 4.76 15.47 -6.77
N ALA A 209 4.34 16.51 -7.50
CA ALA A 209 2.95 16.90 -7.62
C ALA A 209 2.08 15.79 -8.22
N MET A 210 2.51 15.18 -9.33
CA MET A 210 1.82 14.05 -9.96
C MET A 210 1.65 12.87 -9.00
N ALA A 211 2.68 12.58 -8.21
CA ALA A 211 2.65 11.49 -7.25
C ALA A 211 1.68 11.76 -6.08
N VAL A 212 1.65 13.00 -5.59
CA VAL A 212 0.66 13.47 -4.62
C VAL A 212 -0.77 13.32 -5.17
N LEU A 213 -1.00 13.69 -6.43
CA LEU A 213 -2.30 13.54 -7.06
C LEU A 213 -2.75 12.10 -7.20
N LEU A 214 -1.84 11.18 -7.57
CA LEU A 214 -2.15 9.75 -7.63
C LEU A 214 -2.46 9.18 -6.26
N TYR A 215 -1.65 9.52 -5.26
CA TYR A 215 -1.89 9.09 -3.89
C TYR A 215 -3.28 9.53 -3.41
N LEU A 216 -3.63 10.79 -3.64
CA LEU A 216 -4.95 11.33 -3.31
C LEU A 216 -6.04 10.64 -4.09
N ALA A 217 -5.89 10.47 -5.40
CA ALA A 217 -6.84 9.76 -6.25
C ALA A 217 -7.14 8.34 -5.74
N GLU A 218 -6.12 7.59 -5.35
CA GLU A 218 -6.26 6.24 -4.79
C GLU A 218 -6.95 6.25 -3.42
N LYS A 219 -6.56 7.19 -2.55
CA LYS A 219 -7.11 7.33 -1.18
C LYS A 219 -8.56 7.75 -1.18
N VAL A 220 -8.82 8.83 -1.89
CA VAL A 220 -10.14 9.38 -2.16
C VAL A 220 -10.99 8.33 -2.91
N GLY A 221 -10.38 7.53 -3.79
CA GLY A 221 -10.95 6.34 -4.41
C GLY A 221 -11.71 5.42 -3.45
N ARG A 222 -11.09 5.09 -2.31
CA ARG A 222 -11.56 4.10 -1.33
C ARG A 222 -12.60 4.61 -0.35
N GLY A 223 -12.56 5.89 0.00
CA GLY A 223 -13.65 6.53 0.76
C GLY A 223 -13.76 6.13 2.24
N TYR A 224 -12.67 5.74 2.91
CA TYR A 224 -12.71 5.28 4.31
C TYR A 224 -12.66 6.40 5.37
N GLY A 225 -12.96 7.66 5.01
CA GLY A 225 -12.88 8.77 5.98
C GLY A 225 -11.46 9.13 6.38
N GLU A 226 -10.48 8.87 5.51
CA GLU A 226 -9.11 9.32 5.75
C GLU A 226 -9.01 10.84 5.60
N LYS A 227 -8.29 11.47 6.52
CA LYS A 227 -7.98 12.90 6.45
C LYS A 227 -6.62 13.09 5.83
N VAL A 228 -6.52 14.02 4.87
CA VAL A 228 -5.25 14.31 4.19
C VAL A 228 -4.92 15.79 4.31
N GLY A 229 -3.78 16.09 4.93
CA GLY A 229 -3.18 17.42 4.95
C GLY A 229 -2.08 17.53 3.90
N VAL A 230 -1.92 18.72 3.34
CA VAL A 230 -0.86 19.01 2.36
C VAL A 230 -0.10 20.25 2.81
N ILE A 231 1.22 20.12 2.87
CA ILE A 231 2.16 21.17 3.22
C ILE A 231 3.12 21.33 2.06
N THR A 232 3.30 22.56 1.60
CA THR A 232 4.43 22.94 0.75
C THR A 232 5.45 23.68 1.58
N PHE A 233 6.73 23.45 1.32
CA PHE A 233 7.79 24.15 2.05
C PHE A 233 8.94 24.57 1.14
N GLU A 234 9.51 25.71 1.49
CA GLU A 234 10.74 26.26 0.94
C GLU A 234 11.46 27.01 2.07
N LYS A 235 11.57 28.35 2.00
CA LYS A 235 11.94 29.17 3.15
C LYS A 235 10.82 29.25 4.18
N GLU A 236 9.59 29.36 3.71
CA GLU A 236 8.39 29.41 4.53
C GLU A 236 7.58 28.13 4.30
N VAL A 237 6.81 27.75 5.32
CA VAL A 237 5.95 26.57 5.28
C VAL A 237 4.53 27.04 5.03
N SER A 238 3.92 26.57 3.96
CA SER A 238 2.54 26.86 3.60
C SER A 238 1.71 25.60 3.77
N GLU A 239 0.75 25.63 4.69
CA GLU A 239 -0.28 24.60 4.78
C GLU A 239 -1.41 24.92 3.80
N MET A 240 -1.98 23.88 3.20
CA MET A 240 -3.21 24.02 2.44
C MET A 240 -4.40 23.99 3.39
N THR A 241 -5.35 24.89 3.17
CA THR A 241 -6.59 24.92 3.94
C THR A 241 -7.80 24.70 3.05
N PHE A 242 -8.81 24.08 3.62
CA PHE A 242 -10.04 23.66 2.98
C PHE A 242 -11.22 24.25 3.74
N LEU A 243 -12.24 24.66 3.01
CA LEU A 243 -13.51 25.04 3.62
C LEU A 243 -14.35 23.77 3.78
N ASP A 244 -14.64 23.42 5.02
CA ASP A 244 -15.59 22.36 5.34
C ASP A 244 -16.98 22.75 4.82
N SER A 245 -17.55 21.89 3.98
CA SER A 245 -18.79 22.19 3.29
C SER A 245 -20.04 22.08 4.18
N GLU A 246 -19.93 21.37 5.31
CA GLU A 246 -21.00 21.17 6.28
C GLU A 246 -20.95 22.20 7.42
N THR A 247 -19.77 22.49 7.95
CA THR A 247 -19.57 23.40 9.09
C THR A 247 -19.26 24.84 8.67
N GLY A 248 -18.69 25.04 7.47
CA GLY A 248 -18.23 26.34 6.99
C GLY A 248 -16.92 26.80 7.65
N GLU A 249 -16.26 25.93 8.41
CA GLU A 249 -14.96 26.22 9.05
C GLU A 249 -13.80 25.96 8.09
N VAL A 250 -12.69 26.68 8.31
CA VAL A 250 -11.44 26.48 7.56
C VAL A 250 -10.59 25.47 8.32
N GLN A 251 -10.23 24.37 7.67
CA GLN A 251 -9.44 23.27 8.23
C GLN A 251 -8.21 22.95 7.38
N PRO A 252 -7.09 22.47 7.94
CA PRO A 252 -5.84 22.22 7.22
C PRO A 252 -5.78 20.84 6.56
N PHE A 253 -6.94 20.21 6.37
CA PHE A 253 -7.06 18.90 5.76
C PHE A 253 -8.34 18.75 4.97
N VAL A 254 -8.34 17.81 4.04
CA VAL A 254 -9.54 17.34 3.37
C VAL A 254 -9.95 15.98 3.93
N GLU A 255 -11.24 15.79 4.17
CA GLU A 255 -11.80 14.48 4.45
C GLU A 255 -12.14 13.77 3.14
N CYS A 256 -11.62 12.55 2.97
CA CYS A 256 -11.75 11.80 1.72
C CYS A 256 -13.12 11.08 1.62
N THR A 257 -14.23 11.77 1.89
CA THR A 257 -15.59 11.21 1.87
C THR A 257 -16.55 11.99 0.97
N GLY A 258 -17.55 11.31 0.44
CA GLY A 258 -18.72 11.95 -0.19
C GLY A 258 -18.39 12.95 -1.32
N ARG A 259 -18.98 14.16 -1.25
CA ARG A 259 -18.81 15.24 -2.24
C ARG A 259 -17.49 15.99 -2.10
N GLU A 260 -16.82 15.89 -0.96
CA GLU A 260 -15.56 16.57 -0.68
C GLU A 260 -14.39 15.94 -1.47
N LYS A 261 -14.54 14.67 -1.87
CA LYS A 261 -13.68 13.90 -2.77
C LYS A 261 -13.20 14.68 -4.01
N ALA A 262 -14.12 15.12 -4.86
CA ALA A 262 -13.77 15.74 -6.15
C ALA A 262 -13.24 17.17 -5.96
N LEU A 263 -13.84 17.91 -5.02
CA LEU A 263 -13.46 19.28 -4.71
C LEU A 263 -12.07 19.34 -4.04
N GLY A 264 -11.79 18.42 -3.12
CA GLY A 264 -10.51 18.27 -2.46
C GLY A 264 -9.38 17.97 -3.43
N LEU A 265 -9.59 16.99 -4.32
CA LEU A 265 -8.60 16.68 -5.35
C LEU A 265 -8.35 17.89 -6.25
N GLN A 266 -9.39 18.62 -6.62
CA GLN A 266 -9.28 19.83 -7.43
C GLN A 266 -8.47 20.93 -6.73
N ILE A 267 -8.82 21.26 -5.48
CA ILE A 267 -8.13 22.27 -4.68
C ILE A 267 -6.66 21.90 -4.49
N ILE A 268 -6.39 20.63 -4.18
CA ILE A 268 -5.02 20.15 -3.99
C ILE A 268 -4.23 20.24 -5.30
N SER A 269 -4.85 19.83 -6.41
CA SER A 269 -4.19 19.89 -7.72
C SER A 269 -3.80 21.30 -8.09
N THR A 270 -4.73 22.26 -8.01
CA THR A 270 -4.42 23.66 -8.35
C THR A 270 -3.35 24.22 -7.41
N HIS A 271 -3.47 24.03 -6.09
CA HIS A 271 -2.50 24.60 -5.15
C HIS A 271 -1.11 24.00 -5.29
N VAL A 272 -1.00 22.68 -5.46
CA VAL A 272 0.30 22.02 -5.65
C VAL A 272 0.93 22.49 -6.96
N VAL A 273 0.16 22.59 -8.05
CA VAL A 273 0.64 23.11 -9.33
C VAL A 273 1.12 24.56 -9.21
N ASP A 274 0.34 25.43 -8.58
CA ASP A 274 0.69 26.84 -8.39
C ASP A 274 1.97 27.02 -7.57
N LYS A 275 2.08 26.30 -6.43
CA LYS A 275 3.23 26.43 -5.53
C LYS A 275 4.52 25.89 -6.11
N VAL A 276 4.44 24.84 -6.91
CA VAL A 276 5.57 24.30 -7.66
C VAL A 276 6.14 25.34 -8.64
N GLU A 277 5.32 26.25 -9.16
CA GLU A 277 5.75 27.28 -10.11
C GLU A 277 6.43 28.49 -9.41
N GLU A 278 6.00 28.85 -8.19
CA GLU A 278 6.48 30.03 -7.44
C GLU A 278 7.93 29.93 -6.90
N GLY A 279 8.42 28.72 -6.64
CA GLY A 279 9.55 28.35 -5.75
C GLY A 279 10.78 29.25 -5.55
N GLY A 280 11.42 29.10 -4.38
CA GLY A 280 12.49 29.92 -3.82
C GLY A 280 13.77 29.14 -3.45
N THR A 281 14.75 29.77 -2.79
CA THR A 281 16.14 29.26 -2.73
C THR A 281 16.53 28.50 -1.47
N LEU A 282 15.60 28.23 -0.56
CA LEU A 282 15.89 27.62 0.75
C LEU A 282 14.93 26.47 1.03
N THR A 283 15.36 25.56 1.91
CA THR A 283 14.63 24.35 2.28
C THR A 283 14.55 24.23 3.81
N ASP A 284 13.36 24.44 4.38
CA ASP A 284 13.05 24.32 5.80
C ASP A 284 12.19 23.08 6.10
N MET A 285 12.84 21.91 6.13
CA MET A 285 12.16 20.66 6.47
C MET A 285 11.72 20.62 7.94
N GLY A 286 12.45 21.26 8.85
CA GLY A 286 12.17 21.19 10.27
C GLY A 286 10.87 21.88 10.64
N SER A 287 10.64 23.07 10.10
CA SER A 287 9.38 23.78 10.28
C SER A 287 8.23 23.04 9.58
N ALA A 288 8.48 22.40 8.43
CA ALA A 288 7.47 21.59 7.74
C ALA A 288 7.01 20.39 8.59
N LEU A 289 7.93 19.69 9.24
CA LEU A 289 7.62 18.63 10.21
C LEU A 289 6.88 19.18 11.44
N GLY A 290 7.27 20.36 11.92
CA GLY A 290 6.58 21.04 13.02
C GLY A 290 5.11 21.29 12.67
N LYS A 291 4.86 21.83 11.47
CA LYS A 291 3.53 22.09 10.96
C LYS A 291 2.74 20.80 10.69
N ALA A 292 3.39 19.74 10.20
CA ALA A 292 2.76 18.44 10.02
C ALA A 292 2.21 17.90 11.34
N LYS A 293 2.93 18.07 12.45
CA LYS A 293 2.44 17.69 13.78
C LYS A 293 1.17 18.45 14.18
N ASP A 294 1.09 19.74 13.86
CA ASP A 294 -0.09 20.56 14.17
C ASP A 294 -1.31 20.04 13.39
N ILE A 295 -1.16 19.78 12.09
CA ILE A 295 -2.24 19.19 11.26
C ILE A 295 -2.67 17.82 11.81
N MET A 296 -1.72 16.99 12.25
CA MET A 296 -2.03 15.69 12.85
C MET A 296 -2.88 15.81 14.13
N GLU A 297 -2.67 16.86 14.92
CA GLU A 297 -3.49 17.13 16.11
C GLU A 297 -4.90 17.60 15.71
N GLU A 298 -5.01 18.38 14.64
CA GLU A 298 -6.29 18.83 14.10
C GLU A 298 -7.13 17.72 13.44
N PHE A 299 -6.51 16.60 13.03
CA PHE A 299 -7.28 15.43 12.60
C PHE A 299 -8.24 14.92 13.68
N GLY A 300 -7.96 15.18 14.97
CA GLY A 300 -8.88 14.90 16.07
C GLY A 300 -9.05 13.42 16.44
N ASP A 301 -8.28 12.53 15.81
CA ASP A 301 -8.29 11.08 16.06
C ASP A 301 -6.86 10.61 16.39
N PRO A 302 -6.46 10.62 17.68
CA PRO A 302 -5.13 10.22 18.11
C PRO A 302 -4.90 8.71 17.99
N ASP A 303 -5.97 7.92 17.83
CA ASP A 303 -5.87 6.47 17.75
C ASP A 303 -5.67 5.95 16.34
N LYS A 304 -6.05 6.75 15.34
CA LYS A 304 -5.85 6.46 13.92
C LYS A 304 -4.39 6.62 13.50
N PRO A 305 -3.78 5.58 12.89
CA PRO A 305 -2.44 5.70 12.34
C PRO A 305 -2.31 6.85 11.37
N THR A 306 -1.15 7.51 11.37
CA THR A 306 -0.87 8.61 10.46
C THR A 306 0.42 8.40 9.70
N MET A 307 0.32 8.57 8.39
CA MET A 307 1.43 8.55 7.46
C MET A 307 1.93 9.97 7.21
N LEU A 308 3.24 10.18 7.26
CA LEU A 308 3.88 11.41 6.84
C LEU A 308 4.75 11.09 5.62
N ILE A 309 4.49 11.75 4.50
CA ILE A 309 5.28 11.57 3.27
C ILE A 309 6.05 12.85 3.01
N LEU A 310 7.37 12.78 3.03
CA LEU A 310 8.27 13.89 2.73
C LEU A 310 8.88 13.69 1.35
N LEU A 311 8.60 14.59 0.42
CA LEU A 311 9.20 14.64 -0.91
C LEU A 311 10.17 15.80 -0.96
N THR A 312 11.44 15.54 -1.23
CA THR A 312 12.49 16.57 -1.33
C THR A 312 13.63 16.10 -2.23
N ASP A 313 14.35 17.05 -2.81
CA ASP A 313 15.55 16.79 -3.61
C ASP A 313 16.84 17.29 -2.97
N GLY A 314 16.77 17.78 -1.72
CA GLY A 314 17.84 18.58 -1.15
C GLY A 314 18.11 18.36 0.33
N MET A 315 19.15 19.05 0.80
CA MET A 315 19.49 19.21 2.21
C MET A 315 18.63 20.31 2.83
N THR A 316 18.36 20.20 4.14
CA THR A 316 17.76 21.31 4.89
C THR A 316 18.77 22.45 4.96
N THR A 317 18.44 23.62 4.41
CA THR A 317 19.34 24.79 4.38
C THR A 317 18.90 25.89 5.33
N SER A 318 17.68 25.81 5.86
CA SER A 318 17.11 26.74 6.84
C SER A 318 16.27 26.02 7.89
N GLY A 319 15.90 26.76 8.93
CA GLY A 319 15.01 26.28 9.97
C GLY A 319 15.67 25.38 11.02
N PRO A 320 14.86 24.80 11.93
CA PRO A 320 15.35 23.88 12.94
C PRO A 320 15.80 22.54 12.33
N PRO A 321 16.77 21.84 12.93
CA PRO A 321 17.17 20.52 12.46
C PRO A 321 15.99 19.52 12.46
N PRO A 322 15.69 18.82 11.35
CA PRO A 322 14.51 17.94 11.23
C PRO A 322 14.45 16.84 12.30
N LEU A 323 15.56 16.15 12.56
CA LEU A 323 15.64 15.10 13.59
C LEU A 323 15.41 15.64 15.00
N LYS A 324 15.73 16.91 15.26
CA LYS A 324 15.45 17.55 16.55
C LYS A 324 13.94 17.75 16.71
N VAL A 325 13.28 18.28 15.67
CA VAL A 325 11.82 18.46 15.67
C VAL A 325 11.10 17.14 15.85
N LEU A 326 11.52 16.08 15.15
CA LEU A 326 10.96 14.74 15.33
C LEU A 326 11.05 14.28 16.80
N LYS A 327 12.23 14.37 17.41
CA LYS A 327 12.44 13.95 18.80
C LYS A 327 11.65 14.76 19.82
N GLU A 328 11.46 16.06 19.57
CA GLU A 328 10.79 16.97 20.51
C GLU A 328 9.27 16.96 20.37
N ARG A 329 8.74 16.80 19.13
CA ARG A 329 7.30 16.93 18.84
C ARG A 329 6.58 15.62 18.56
N PHE A 330 7.29 14.57 18.13
CA PHE A 330 6.71 13.28 17.78
C PHE A 330 7.11 12.21 18.80
N THR A 331 6.81 12.48 20.07
CA THR A 331 7.22 11.63 21.20
C THR A 331 6.57 10.26 21.19
N ASP A 332 5.32 10.16 20.72
CA ASP A 332 4.65 8.90 20.43
C ASP A 332 4.79 8.57 18.93
N ARG A 333 5.57 7.53 18.65
CA ARG A 333 5.82 7.03 17.30
C ARG A 333 5.13 5.70 17.01
N SER A 334 4.34 5.16 17.95
CA SER A 334 3.73 3.83 17.82
C SER A 334 2.77 3.72 16.63
N LYS A 335 2.22 4.85 16.20
CA LYS A 335 1.22 5.00 15.14
C LYS A 335 1.66 5.92 13.99
N LEU A 336 2.91 6.35 14.02
CA LEU A 336 3.50 7.23 13.02
C LEU A 336 4.28 6.41 12.01
N VAL A 337 4.01 6.65 10.72
CA VAL A 337 4.85 6.15 9.64
C VAL A 337 5.40 7.25 8.76
N ILE A 338 6.73 7.41 8.72
CA ILE A 338 7.41 8.44 7.92
C ILE A 338 8.05 7.81 6.68
N TYR A 339 7.63 8.26 5.51
CA TYR A 339 8.27 7.97 4.25
C TYR A 339 9.03 9.18 3.74
N CYS A 340 10.28 8.97 3.35
CA CYS A 340 11.09 10.00 2.72
C CYS A 340 11.40 9.59 1.28
N ILE A 341 11.12 10.49 0.34
CA ILE A 341 11.35 10.29 -1.09
C ILE A 341 12.37 11.33 -1.54
N GLY A 342 13.52 10.83 -1.97
CA GLY A 342 14.56 11.64 -2.59
C GLY A 342 14.38 11.68 -4.09
N LEU A 343 14.25 12.88 -4.67
CA LEU A 343 14.17 13.12 -6.11
C LEU A 343 15.47 13.76 -6.61
N GLY A 344 15.92 13.43 -7.83
CA GLY A 344 17.13 14.03 -8.40
C GLY A 344 18.38 13.17 -8.22
N GLU A 345 19.57 13.76 -8.34
CA GLU A 345 20.82 13.00 -8.23
C GLU A 345 21.19 12.69 -6.76
N ARG A 346 21.71 11.49 -6.50
CA ARG A 346 22.12 11.06 -5.14
C ARG A 346 23.11 11.99 -4.44
N GLY A 347 23.88 12.78 -5.19
CA GLY A 347 24.83 13.75 -4.63
C GLY A 347 24.17 15.02 -4.05
N GLU A 348 22.91 15.25 -4.36
CA GLU A 348 22.16 16.45 -3.96
C GLU A 348 21.26 16.19 -2.74
N ILE A 349 20.99 14.92 -2.45
CA ILE A 349 20.07 14.45 -1.41
C ILE A 349 20.87 14.01 -0.18
N ASP A 350 20.44 14.42 1.01
CA ASP A 350 20.96 13.90 2.27
C ASP A 350 20.33 12.53 2.59
N GLU A 351 20.80 11.47 1.93
CA GLU A 351 20.26 10.11 2.10
C GLU A 351 20.32 9.64 3.57
N GLU A 352 21.37 10.02 4.31
CA GLU A 352 21.54 9.66 5.72
C GLU A 352 20.46 10.30 6.60
N LEU A 353 20.20 11.60 6.41
CA LEU A 353 19.12 12.30 7.10
C LEU A 353 17.75 11.73 6.74
N MET A 354 17.48 11.48 5.45
CA MET A 354 16.21 10.91 4.99
C MET A 354 15.96 9.52 5.58
N LEU A 355 16.99 8.67 5.57
CA LEU A 355 16.92 7.35 6.18
C LEU A 355 16.66 7.44 7.68
N ALA A 356 17.34 8.35 8.39
CA ALA A 356 17.17 8.54 9.83
C ALA A 356 15.76 9.04 10.18
N MET A 357 15.19 9.95 9.40
CA MET A 357 13.82 10.44 9.59
C MET A 357 12.79 9.32 9.34
N ALA A 358 12.94 8.58 8.25
CA ALA A 358 12.04 7.47 7.92
C ALA A 358 12.07 6.38 9.01
N GLN A 359 13.27 5.98 9.45
CA GLN A 359 13.44 4.99 10.53
C GLN A 359 12.88 5.48 11.87
N TYR A 360 12.96 6.78 12.15
CA TYR A 360 12.40 7.36 13.38
C TYR A 360 10.91 7.06 13.50
N GLY A 361 10.18 7.25 12.40
CA GLY A 361 8.76 6.94 12.29
C GLY A 361 8.52 5.62 11.57
N ASN A 362 9.23 4.53 11.84
CA ASN A 362 8.89 3.16 11.36
C ASN A 362 8.64 2.97 9.83
N GLY A 363 9.07 3.90 8.97
CA GLY A 363 8.88 3.82 7.53
C GLY A 363 10.19 3.57 6.79
N SER A 364 10.25 3.99 5.53
CA SER A 364 11.44 3.80 4.70
C SER A 364 11.78 5.03 3.86
N TYR A 365 13.07 5.14 3.54
CA TYR A 365 13.58 6.06 2.55
C TYR A 365 13.62 5.36 1.18
N ARG A 366 13.28 6.09 0.11
CA ARG A 366 13.51 5.64 -1.26
C ARG A 366 14.07 6.79 -2.10
N HIS A 367 15.10 6.45 -2.87
CA HIS A 367 15.57 7.28 -3.98
C HIS A 367 14.80 6.92 -5.25
N VAL A 368 14.44 7.91 -6.04
CA VAL A 368 13.62 7.73 -7.25
C VAL A 368 14.32 8.36 -8.45
N ASP A 369 14.65 7.52 -9.42
CA ASP A 369 15.39 7.92 -10.63
C ASP A 369 14.46 8.34 -11.78
N ASN A 370 13.18 7.95 -11.75
CA ASN A 370 12.23 8.19 -12.83
C ASN A 370 10.77 8.18 -12.33
N MET A 371 9.85 8.63 -13.18
CA MET A 371 8.43 8.66 -12.85
C MET A 371 7.85 7.28 -12.54
N ARG A 372 8.20 6.24 -13.31
CA ARG A 372 7.67 4.89 -13.12
C ARG A 372 7.94 4.38 -11.70
N ASP A 373 9.18 4.50 -11.23
CA ASP A 373 9.57 4.10 -9.88
C ASP A 373 8.79 4.86 -8.79
N LEU A 374 8.55 6.16 -9.03
CA LEU A 374 7.72 6.98 -8.14
C LEU A 374 6.30 6.42 -8.09
N LEU A 375 5.70 6.18 -9.26
CA LEU A 375 4.31 5.75 -9.38
C LEU A 375 4.10 4.34 -8.84
N GLU A 376 4.98 3.39 -9.16
CA GLU A 376 4.93 2.03 -8.61
C GLU A 376 5.05 2.05 -7.08
N TRP A 377 5.94 2.88 -6.53
CA TRP A 377 6.07 3.00 -5.08
C TRP A 377 4.81 3.55 -4.44
N TYR A 378 4.20 4.58 -5.02
CA TYR A 378 2.96 5.16 -4.51
C TYR A 378 1.76 4.24 -4.67
N GLY A 379 1.62 3.55 -5.81
CA GLY A 379 0.57 2.54 -6.02
C GLY A 379 0.69 1.41 -5.00
N ARG A 380 1.93 0.96 -4.74
CA ARG A 380 2.21 -0.02 -3.68
C ARG A 380 1.90 0.53 -2.29
N LEU A 381 2.29 1.77 -1.98
CA LEU A 381 2.01 2.42 -0.71
C LEU A 381 0.51 2.57 -0.46
N ALA A 382 -0.25 2.96 -1.48
CA ALA A 382 -1.70 2.99 -1.39
C ALA A 382 -2.23 1.56 -1.16
N GLY A 383 -1.79 0.56 -1.94
CA GLY A 383 -2.29 -0.82 -1.91
C GLY A 383 -1.95 -1.65 -0.68
N GLU A 384 -0.72 -1.54 -0.17
CA GLU A 384 -0.12 -2.50 0.77
C GLU A 384 -0.07 -2.02 2.22
N PHE A 385 -0.47 -0.79 2.52
CA PHE A 385 -0.23 -0.22 3.85
C PHE A 385 -1.15 -0.80 4.93
N ALA A 386 -0.78 -1.99 5.39
CA ALA A 386 -1.09 -2.54 6.68
C ALA A 386 0.03 -2.09 7.62
N VAL A 387 -0.31 -1.28 8.63
CA VAL A 387 0.66 -0.80 9.61
C VAL A 387 1.34 -2.02 10.24
N VAL A 388 2.62 -2.23 9.95
CA VAL A 388 3.45 -3.17 10.72
C VAL A 388 3.76 -2.46 12.04
N ILE A 389 2.78 -2.42 12.93
CA ILE A 389 3.01 -2.03 14.32
C ILE A 389 3.89 -3.14 14.88
N ARG A 390 5.20 -2.90 14.93
CA ARG A 390 6.08 -3.72 15.74
C ARG A 390 5.66 -3.48 17.19
N GLY A 391 4.88 -4.41 17.73
CA GLY A 391 4.64 -4.47 19.16
C GLY A 391 6.00 -4.52 19.85
N SER A 392 6.34 -3.45 20.54
CA SER A 392 7.38 -3.48 21.55
C SER A 392 6.92 -4.43 22.64
N GLU A 393 7.67 -5.52 22.84
CA GLU A 393 7.66 -6.28 24.09
C GLU A 393 7.93 -5.37 25.30
#